data_AF-A0A1W6MUI1-F1
#
_entry.id   AF-A0A1W6MUI1-F1
#
_cell.length_a   1.000
_cell.length_b   1.000
_cell.length_c   1.000
_cell.angle_alpha   90.00
_cell.angle_beta   90.00
_cell.angle_gamma   90.00
#
_symmetry.space_group_name_H-M   'P 1'
#
loop_
_entity.id
_entity.type
_entity.pdbx_description
1 polymer ?
#
loop_
_entity_poly.entity_id
_entity_poly.type
_entity_poly.pdbx_seq_one_letter_code
_entity_poly.pdbx_strand_id
1 'polypeptide(L)'
;MENGMKCKRGFASMDPEKQREIARLGGKSVPPETRSFSQSSDLAARAGRKGGQSVASANRSFSKDPTLAAKAGAKGGRASHQARVFKAAK
;
A
#
# COMPACT_ATOMS: atom_id res chain seq x y z
N MET A 1 -41.59 12.19 18.38
CA MET A 1 -40.68 12.08 17.22
C MET A 1 -39.46 11.31 17.70
N GLU A 2 -39.38 10.02 17.37
CA GLU A 2 -38.28 9.15 17.80
C GLU A 2 -37.02 9.51 17.00
N ASN A 3 -36.04 10.12 17.67
CA ASN A 3 -34.73 10.38 17.11
C ASN A 3 -33.96 9.06 17.00
N GLY A 4 -34.17 8.34 15.89
CA GLY A 4 -33.40 7.18 15.51
C GLY A 4 -31.92 7.54 15.42
N MET A 5 -31.17 7.29 16.49
CA MET A 5 -29.73 7.48 16.56
C MET A 5 -29.09 6.72 15.40
N LYS A 6 -28.54 7.46 14.43
CA LYS A 6 -27.82 6.86 13.30
C LYS A 6 -26.58 6.16 13.86
N CYS A 7 -26.66 4.85 14.09
CA CYS A 7 -25.48 4.04 14.35
C CYS A 7 -24.49 4.29 13.21
N LYS A 8 -23.24 4.67 13.55
CA LYS A 8 -22.18 4.87 12.56
C LYS A 8 -21.95 3.51 11.88
N ARG A 9 -22.46 3.35 10.66
CA ARG A 9 -22.30 2.14 9.83
C ARG A 9 -21.03 2.24 8.99
N GLY A 10 -20.61 1.11 8.42
CA GLY A 10 -19.50 1.05 7.46
C GLY A 10 -18.14 0.76 8.08
N PHE A 11 -17.17 0.47 7.20
CA PHE A 11 -15.84 -0.01 7.55
C PHE A 11 -15.11 0.94 8.53
N ALA A 12 -15.14 2.24 8.27
CA ALA A 12 -14.48 3.25 9.09
C ALA A 12 -15.06 3.38 10.52
N SER A 13 -16.28 2.89 10.74
CA SER A 13 -16.98 2.96 12.02
C SER A 13 -16.81 1.69 12.87
N MET A 14 -16.14 0.66 12.33
CA MET A 14 -15.86 -0.58 13.07
C MET A 14 -14.69 -0.40 14.05
N ASP A 15 -14.54 -1.36 14.96
CA ASP A 15 -13.36 -1.46 15.82
C ASP A 15 -12.03 -1.49 15.01
N PRO A 16 -10.98 -0.78 15.43
CA PRO A 16 -9.70 -0.71 14.70
C PRO A 16 -9.02 -2.06 14.46
N GLU A 17 -9.13 -3.02 15.38
CA GLU A 17 -8.55 -4.35 15.20
C GLU A 17 -9.31 -5.11 14.12
N LYS A 18 -10.66 -5.05 14.16
CA LYS A 18 -11.52 -5.64 13.14
C LYS A 18 -11.28 -5.02 11.75
N GLN A 19 -11.10 -3.70 11.67
CA GLN A 19 -10.73 -3.03 10.42
C GLN A 19 -9.42 -3.56 9.86
N ARG A 20 -8.40 -3.70 10.72
CA ARG A 20 -7.06 -4.18 10.34
C ARG A 20 -7.12 -5.62 9.85
N GLU A 21 -7.91 -6.46 10.50
CA GLU A 21 -8.11 -7.85 10.10
C GLU A 21 -8.80 -7.97 8.74
N ILE A 22 -9.87 -7.21 8.52
CA ILE A 22 -10.56 -7.17 7.21
C ILE A 22 -9.64 -6.62 6.11
N ALA A 23 -8.86 -5.57 6.38
CA ALA A 23 -7.88 -5.04 5.42
C ALA A 23 -6.80 -6.09 5.08
N ARG A 24 -6.33 -6.84 6.09
CA ARG A 24 -5.40 -7.95 5.92
C ARG A 24 -6.00 -9.07 5.06
N LEU A 25 -7.26 -9.44 5.30
CA LEU A 25 -8.00 -10.42 4.50
C LEU A 25 -8.19 -9.96 3.06
N GLY A 26 -8.56 -8.70 2.84
CA GLY A 26 -8.68 -8.11 1.50
C GLY A 26 -7.37 -8.23 0.72
N GLY A 27 -6.24 -7.92 1.37
CA GLY A 27 -4.90 -8.09 0.77
C GLY A 27 -4.47 -9.55 0.60
N LYS A 28 -5.05 -10.50 1.31
CA LYS A 28 -4.78 -11.96 1.21
C LYS A 28 -5.72 -12.69 0.26
N SER A 29 -6.82 -12.06 -0.15
CA SER A 29 -7.85 -12.65 -1.01
C SER A 29 -7.28 -13.18 -2.34
N VAL A 30 -6.21 -12.56 -2.85
CA VAL A 30 -5.49 -13.00 -4.02
C VAL A 30 -4.20 -13.72 -3.61
N PRO A 31 -4.04 -15.02 -3.96
CA PRO A 31 -2.79 -15.75 -3.77
C PRO A 31 -1.58 -14.97 -4.32
N PRO A 32 -0.40 -15.02 -3.67
CA PRO A 32 0.80 -14.32 -4.13
C PRO A 32 1.11 -14.54 -5.61
N GLU A 33 0.87 -15.75 -6.10
CA GLU A 33 1.16 -16.24 -7.46
C GLU A 33 0.25 -15.63 -8.52
N THR A 34 -0.97 -15.21 -8.14
CA THR A 34 -1.98 -14.66 -9.05
C THR A 34 -2.17 -13.15 -8.90
N ARG A 35 -1.41 -12.51 -8.00
CA ARG A 35 -1.37 -11.05 -7.89
C ARG A 35 -0.74 -10.45 -9.14
N SER A 36 -1.50 -9.65 -9.88
CA SER A 36 -1.05 -9.06 -11.14
C SER A 36 0.26 -8.27 -11.03
N PHE A 37 0.48 -7.56 -9.91
CA PHE A 37 1.72 -6.83 -9.66
C PHE A 37 2.89 -7.71 -9.18
N SER A 38 2.63 -8.91 -8.66
CA SER A 38 3.67 -9.89 -8.32
C SER A 38 4.16 -10.65 -9.55
N GLN A 39 3.28 -10.86 -10.54
CA GLN A 39 3.60 -11.59 -11.77
C GLN A 39 4.41 -10.77 -12.77
N SER A 40 4.20 -9.45 -12.83
CA SER A 40 4.90 -8.57 -13.78
C SER A 40 5.43 -7.32 -13.08
N SER A 41 6.76 -7.26 -12.94
CA SER A 41 7.46 -6.10 -12.41
C SER A 41 7.22 -4.86 -13.28
N ASP A 42 7.16 -5.02 -14.60
CA ASP A 42 6.87 -3.92 -15.54
C ASP A 42 5.47 -3.36 -15.34
N LEU A 43 4.46 -4.21 -15.12
CA LEU A 43 3.11 -3.75 -14.83
C LEU A 43 3.08 -2.93 -13.53
N ALA A 44 3.74 -3.42 -12.48
CA ALA A 44 3.83 -2.70 -11.21
C ALA A 44 4.54 -1.35 -11.37
N ALA A 45 5.66 -1.31 -12.10
CA ALA A 45 6.41 -0.10 -12.37
C ALA A 45 5.61 0.92 -13.20
N ARG A 46 4.91 0.46 -14.26
CA ARG A 46 4.05 1.31 -15.10
C ARG A 46 2.88 1.88 -14.31
N ALA A 47 2.19 1.04 -13.53
CA ALA A 47 1.07 1.47 -12.69
C ALA A 47 1.53 2.51 -11.65
N GLY A 48 2.65 2.26 -10.97
CA GLY A 48 3.24 3.20 -10.02
C GLY A 48 3.62 4.52 -10.68
N ARG A 49 4.27 4.49 -11.85
CA ARG A 49 4.62 5.70 -12.61
C ARG A 49 3.38 6.49 -13.00
N LYS A 50 2.35 5.84 -13.54
CA LYS A 50 1.09 6.48 -13.92
C LYS A 50 0.41 7.14 -12.71
N GLY A 51 0.36 6.45 -11.57
CA GLY A 51 -0.17 7.01 -10.32
C GLY A 51 0.60 8.25 -9.84
N GLY A 52 1.94 8.23 -9.96
CA GLY A 52 2.77 9.38 -9.59
C GLY A 52 2.68 10.57 -10.56
N GLN A 53 2.23 10.34 -11.80
CA GLN A 53 2.00 11.39 -12.78
C GLN A 53 0.69 12.16 -12.54
N SER A 54 -0.25 11.62 -11.76
CA SER A 54 -1.50 12.31 -11.41
C SER A 54 -1.29 13.61 -10.63
N VAL A 55 -0.08 13.84 -10.12
CA VAL A 55 0.31 15.07 -9.42
C VAL A 55 1.40 15.78 -10.23
N ALA A 56 1.21 17.09 -10.46
CA ALA A 56 2.21 17.95 -11.08
C ALA A 56 3.56 17.81 -10.35
N SER A 57 4.67 17.79 -11.10
CA SER A 57 6.01 17.51 -10.56
C SER A 57 6.36 18.34 -9.33
N ALA A 58 6.16 19.66 -9.39
CA ALA A 58 6.40 20.59 -8.28
C ALA A 58 5.53 20.32 -7.04
N ASN A 59 4.38 19.66 -7.23
CA ASN A 59 3.42 19.39 -6.16
C ASN A 59 3.53 17.99 -5.56
N ARG A 60 4.42 17.13 -6.06
CA ARG A 60 4.62 15.79 -5.52
C ARG A 60 5.21 15.87 -4.10
N SER A 61 4.72 15.03 -3.18
CA SER A 61 5.21 14.99 -1.80
C SER A 61 6.72 14.78 -1.71
N PHE A 62 7.28 13.95 -2.59
CA PHE A 62 8.73 13.69 -2.66
C PHE A 62 9.55 14.85 -3.22
N SER A 63 8.94 15.75 -3.98
CA SER A 63 9.59 16.97 -4.50
C SER A 63 9.58 18.09 -3.46
N LYS A 64 8.57 18.13 -2.59
CA LYS A 64 8.48 19.10 -1.49
C LYS A 64 9.32 18.71 -0.28
N ASP A 65 9.42 17.40 0.01
CA ASP A 65 10.20 16.87 1.13
C ASP A 65 11.18 15.78 0.66
N PRO A 66 12.46 16.13 0.46
CA PRO A 66 13.50 15.17 0.10
C PRO A 66 13.71 14.08 1.16
N THR A 67 13.44 14.38 2.44
CA THR A 67 13.61 13.41 3.52
C THR A 67 12.59 12.29 3.43
N LEU A 68 11.36 12.61 3.03
CA LEU A 68 10.31 11.63 2.76
C LEU A 68 10.70 10.70 1.61
N ALA A 69 11.27 11.25 0.54
CA ALA A 69 11.77 10.47 -0.59
C ALA A 69 12.88 9.51 -0.16
N ALA A 70 13.84 10.00 0.62
CA ALA A 70 14.94 9.19 1.15
C ALA A 70 14.44 8.07 2.07
N LYS A 71 13.51 8.36 2.99
CA LYS A 71 12.90 7.35 3.87
C LYS A 71 12.15 6.27 3.09
N ALA A 72 11.37 6.67 2.09
CA ALA A 72 10.65 5.74 1.22
C ALA A 72 11.62 4.85 0.44
N GLY A 73 12.68 5.44 -0.14
CA GLY A 73 13.74 4.71 -0.84
C GLY A 73 14.47 3.71 0.07
N ALA A 74 14.86 4.15 1.27
CA ALA A 74 15.52 3.29 2.26
C ALA A 74 14.63 2.11 2.69
N LYS A 75 13.33 2.35 2.93
CA LYS A 75 12.37 1.28 3.23
C LYS A 75 12.27 0.27 2.09
N GLY A 76 12.17 0.74 0.85
CA GLY A 76 12.15 -0.11 -0.34
C GLY A 76 13.42 -0.95 -0.47
N GLY A 77 14.59 -0.32 -0.34
CA GLY A 77 15.89 -0.99 -0.40
C GLY A 77 16.05 -2.08 0.66
N ARG A 78 15.61 -1.82 1.90
CA ARG A 78 15.61 -2.82 2.98
C ARG A 78 14.70 -4.00 2.66
N ALA A 79 13.50 -3.75 2.14
CA ALA A 79 12.57 -4.82 1.77
C ALA A 79 13.15 -5.73 0.67
N SER A 80 13.76 -5.13 -0.37
CA SER A 80 14.45 -5.87 -1.42
C SER A 80 15.67 -6.63 -0.90
N HIS A 81 16.44 -6.03 0.01
CA HIS A 81 17.60 -6.69 0.61
C HIS A 81 17.19 -7.90 1.45
N GLN A 82 16.16 -7.76 2.30
CA GLN A 82 15.61 -8.87 3.09
C GLN A 82 15.07 -10.00 2.20
N ALA A 83 14.33 -9.66 1.14
CA ALA A 83 13.83 -10.65 0.19
C ALA A 83 14.97 -11.41 -0.52
N ARG A 84 16.08 -10.72 -0.85
CA ARG A 84 17.26 -11.35 -1.45
C ARG A 84 17.98 -12.27 -0.49
N VAL A 85 18.21 -11.83 0.75
CA VAL A 85 18.85 -12.63 1.79
C VAL A 85 18.02 -13.89 2.08
N PHE A 86 16.69 -13.76 2.20
CA PHE A 86 15.80 -14.89 2.40
C PHE A 86 15.81 -15.88 1.22
N LYS A 87 15.92 -15.39 -0.03
CA LYS A 87 16.04 -16.25 -1.22
C LYS A 87 17.38 -16.97 -1.32
N ALA A 88 18.46 -16.40 -0.81
CA ALA A 88 19.80 -17.00 -0.83
C ALA A 88 20.05 -17.98 0.35
N ALA A 89 19.27 -17.87 1.41
CA ALA A 89 19.35 -18.74 2.60
C ALA A 89 18.47 -20.02 2.49
N LYS A 90 17.87 -20.26 1.33
CA LYS A 90 17.05 -21.43 1.01
C LYS A 90 17.70 -22.20 -0.14
#